data_AF-A0A8H4UXD5-F1
#
_entry.id   AF-A0A8H4UXD5-F1
#
_cell.length_a   1.000
_cell.length_b   1.000
_cell.length_c   1.000
_cell.angle_alpha   90.00
_cell.angle_beta   90.00
_cell.angle_gamma   90.00
#
_symmetry.space_group_name_H-M   'P 1'
#
loop_
_entity.id
_entity.type
_entity.pdbx_description
1 polymer ?
#
loop_
_entity_poly.entity_id
_entity_poly.type
_entity_poly.pdbx_seq_one_letter_code
_entity_poly.pdbx_strand_id
1 'polypeptide(L)'
;MLLSFKADKYDNRLFERGANCVGLDFLAHPFWDKYIEFEERLEAFDKIFAILGRVIHIPMHQYARYFERYRQLAQGRPLNDLAPPEILTQYRSEIEAAGDQPAPGAKSDAEMERDLRLRLDTYHLEVFSKTQTETTKRWTYESEIKRPYFHVTELDEGQLANWKRYLDFEEAEGSYARTVFLYERCLVTCAHYDEFWLRYARWMSAQAEKEEEVRNIY
;
A
#
# COMPACT_ATOMS: atom_id res chain seq x y z
N MET A 1 22.81 -7.45 24.97
CA MET A 1 22.39 -8.39 23.90
C MET A 1 20.96 -8.91 24.10
N LEU A 2 20.59 -9.50 25.24
CA LEU A 2 19.20 -9.97 25.50
C LEU A 2 18.12 -8.87 25.60
N LEU A 3 18.47 -7.66 26.04
CA LEU A 3 17.54 -6.52 26.11
C LEU A 3 17.24 -5.91 24.74
N SER A 4 18.23 -5.85 23.83
CA SER A 4 18.02 -5.36 22.46
C SER A 4 17.18 -6.36 21.67
N PHE A 5 17.46 -7.67 21.77
CA PHE A 5 16.69 -8.69 21.05
C PHE A 5 15.21 -8.78 21.46
N LYS A 6 14.87 -8.48 22.72
CA LYS A 6 13.47 -8.37 23.17
C LYS A 6 12.82 -7.09 22.65
N ALA A 7 13.49 -5.94 22.77
CA ALA A 7 12.98 -4.66 22.25
C ALA A 7 12.70 -4.74 20.74
N ASP A 8 13.61 -5.33 19.96
CA ASP A 8 13.48 -5.48 18.51
C ASP A 8 12.22 -6.25 18.10
N LYS A 9 11.84 -7.27 18.86
CA LYS A 9 10.62 -8.07 18.61
C LYS A 9 9.34 -7.33 19.02
N TYR A 10 9.38 -6.51 20.06
CA TYR A 10 8.23 -5.71 20.50
C TYR A 10 7.99 -4.49 19.59
N ASP A 11 9.07 -3.84 19.14
CA ASP A 11 8.98 -2.65 18.29
C ASP A 11 8.55 -2.99 16.85
N ASN A 12 9.02 -4.13 16.31
CA ASN A 12 8.49 -4.68 15.05
C ASN A 12 6.98 -4.92 15.11
N ARG A 13 6.49 -5.48 16.22
CA ARG A 13 5.06 -5.71 16.43
C ARG A 13 4.29 -4.39 16.52
N LEU A 14 4.91 -3.33 17.05
CA LEU A 14 4.28 -2.01 17.13
C LEU A 14 4.16 -1.35 15.76
N PHE A 15 5.22 -1.39 14.94
CA PHE A 15 5.16 -0.89 13.57
C PHE A 15 4.17 -1.66 12.70
N GLU A 16 4.12 -2.99 12.79
CA GLU A 16 3.11 -3.76 12.04
C GLU A 16 1.67 -3.43 12.49
N ARG A 17 1.44 -3.21 13.79
CA ARG A 17 0.15 -2.69 14.26
C ARG A 17 -0.13 -1.30 13.71
N GLY A 18 0.85 -0.41 13.72
CA GLY A 18 0.75 0.92 13.13
C GLY A 18 0.40 0.86 11.64
N ALA A 19 1.05 -0.01 10.87
CA ALA A 19 0.79 -0.20 9.46
C ALA A 19 -0.65 -0.63 9.20
N ASN A 20 -1.20 -1.52 10.03
CA ASN A 20 -2.60 -1.93 9.94
C ASN A 20 -3.59 -0.81 10.29
N CYS A 21 -3.20 0.14 11.14
CA CYS A 21 -4.08 1.23 11.58
C CYS A 21 -3.99 2.50 10.75
N VAL A 22 -2.80 2.84 10.22
CA VAL A 22 -2.57 4.11 9.51
C VAL A 22 -1.88 3.95 8.16
N GLY A 23 -1.44 2.74 7.79
CA GLY A 23 -0.58 2.51 6.63
C GLY A 23 -1.26 2.77 5.27
N LEU A 24 -2.59 2.80 5.23
CA LEU A 24 -3.37 3.09 4.02
C LEU A 24 -3.73 4.57 3.85
N ASP A 25 -3.34 5.44 4.79
CA ASP A 25 -3.60 6.88 4.70
C ASP A 25 -2.89 7.47 3.48
N PHE A 26 -3.59 8.36 2.78
CA PHE A 26 -3.02 9.04 1.61
C PHE A 26 -1.76 9.84 1.95
N LEU A 27 -1.65 10.30 3.20
CA LEU A 27 -0.50 10.99 3.77
C LEU A 27 0.27 10.11 4.76
N ALA A 28 0.18 8.78 4.69
CA ALA A 28 0.91 7.84 5.57
C ALA A 28 2.44 7.86 5.43
N HIS A 29 2.98 8.67 4.52
CA HIS A 29 4.40 8.73 4.20
C HIS A 29 5.34 8.98 5.42
N PRO A 30 4.99 9.78 6.45
CA PRO A 30 5.84 9.93 7.63
C PRO A 30 5.91 8.65 8.47
N PHE A 31 4.82 7.87 8.51
CA PHE A 31 4.79 6.58 9.21
C PHE A 31 5.73 5.58 8.53
N TRP A 32 5.60 5.43 7.20
CA TRP A 32 6.44 4.50 6.44
C TRP A 32 7.92 4.88 6.49
N ASP A 33 8.24 6.18 6.51
CA ASP A 33 9.61 6.65 6.70
C ASP A 33 10.16 6.22 8.05
N LYS A 34 9.41 6.42 9.13
CA LYS A 34 9.84 6.00 10.47
C LYS A 34 10.00 4.49 10.59
N TYR A 35 9.16 3.73 9.89
CA TYR A 35 9.30 2.28 9.89
C TYR A 35 10.59 1.86 9.15
N ILE A 36 10.84 2.43 7.97
CA ILE A 36 12.05 2.12 7.21
C ILE A 36 13.31 2.59 7.96
N GLU A 37 13.33 3.80 8.52
CA GLU A 37 14.42 4.31 9.37
C GLU A 37 14.70 3.41 10.58
N PHE A 38 13.66 2.81 11.17
CA PHE A 38 13.83 1.85 12.26
C PHE A 38 14.58 0.60 11.78
N GLU A 39 14.16 -0.01 10.67
CA GLU A 39 14.84 -1.20 10.13
C GLU A 39 16.24 -0.87 9.57
N GLU A 40 16.46 0.35 9.08
CA GLU A 40 17.80 0.84 8.70
C GLU A 40 18.77 0.87 9.88
N ARG A 41 18.32 1.36 11.05
CA ARG A 41 19.14 1.36 12.28
C ARG A 41 19.47 -0.04 12.78
N LEU A 42 18.63 -1.02 12.45
CA LEU A 42 18.86 -2.43 12.75
C LEU A 42 19.63 -3.16 11.64
N GLU A 43 20.00 -2.45 10.57
CA GLU A 43 20.65 -3.02 9.38
C GLU A 43 19.84 -4.21 8.78
N ALA A 44 18.51 -4.20 8.97
CA ALA A 44 17.62 -5.28 8.56
C ALA A 44 17.17 -5.10 7.11
N PHE A 45 18.12 -5.14 6.16
CA PHE A 45 17.89 -4.83 4.76
C PHE A 45 16.79 -5.66 4.09
N ASP A 46 16.64 -6.93 4.48
CA ASP A 46 15.59 -7.83 3.95
C ASP A 46 14.19 -7.33 4.33
N LYS A 47 14.02 -6.82 5.55
CA LYS A 47 12.75 -6.23 5.99
C LYS A 47 12.49 -4.90 5.30
N ILE A 48 13.51 -4.07 5.12
CA ILE A 48 13.36 -2.83 4.34
C ILE A 48 12.83 -3.14 2.95
N PHE A 49 13.40 -4.14 2.29
CA PHE A 49 12.95 -4.56 0.97
C PHE A 49 11.51 -5.09 0.99
N ALA A 50 11.15 -5.92 1.97
CA ALA A 50 9.78 -6.41 2.14
C ALA A 50 8.77 -5.28 2.42
N ILE A 51 9.13 -4.29 3.24
CA ILE A 51 8.30 -3.11 3.51
C ILE A 51 8.10 -2.31 2.23
N LEU A 52 9.16 -2.03 1.48
CA LEU A 52 9.07 -1.32 0.21
C LEU A 52 8.20 -2.09 -0.79
N GLY A 53 8.38 -3.42 -0.88
CA GLY A 53 7.54 -4.30 -1.69
C GLY A 53 6.05 -4.21 -1.34
N ARG A 54 5.69 -4.00 -0.07
CA ARG A 54 4.31 -3.69 0.34
C ARG A 54 3.88 -2.27 -0.05
N VAL A 55 4.72 -1.28 0.21
CA VAL A 55 4.40 0.15 0.05
C VAL A 55 4.20 0.55 -1.41
N ILE A 56 4.89 -0.07 -2.37
CA ILE A 56 4.73 0.26 -3.81
C ILE A 56 3.32 -0.05 -4.35
N HIS A 57 2.52 -0.84 -3.64
CA HIS A 57 1.12 -1.12 -3.99
C HIS A 57 0.11 -0.16 -3.33
N ILE A 58 0.55 0.74 -2.44
CA ILE A 58 -0.34 1.62 -1.69
C ILE A 58 -0.44 2.98 -2.41
N PRO A 59 -1.64 3.39 -2.87
CA PRO A 59 -1.82 4.70 -3.50
C PRO A 59 -1.80 5.81 -2.44
N MET A 60 -0.64 6.43 -2.25
CA MET A 60 -0.40 7.51 -1.30
C MET A 60 0.36 8.67 -1.98
N HIS A 61 0.30 9.88 -1.43
CA HIS A 61 0.85 11.09 -2.04
C HIS A 61 2.31 10.96 -2.50
N GLN A 62 3.16 10.32 -1.69
CA GLN A 62 4.59 10.18 -1.95
C GLN A 62 4.97 8.78 -2.47
N TYR A 63 4.07 8.07 -3.15
CA TYR A 63 4.30 6.71 -3.66
C TYR A 63 5.57 6.59 -4.52
N ALA A 64 5.87 7.60 -5.35
CA ALA A 64 6.93 7.53 -6.36
C ALA A 64 8.33 7.32 -5.77
N ARG A 65 8.67 8.05 -4.68
CA ARG A 65 9.98 7.88 -4.03
C ARG A 65 10.19 6.48 -3.43
N TYR A 66 9.12 5.82 -2.98
CA TYR A 66 9.21 4.45 -2.47
C TYR A 66 9.44 3.47 -3.60
N PHE A 67 8.79 3.69 -4.76
CA PHE A 67 9.03 2.89 -5.94
C PHE A 67 10.47 3.05 -6.48
N GLU A 68 10.98 4.28 -6.56
CA GLU A 68 12.36 4.55 -6.96
C GLU A 68 13.34 3.82 -6.05
N ARG A 69 13.14 3.92 -4.73
CA ARG A 69 13.96 3.23 -3.74
C ARG A 69 13.85 1.70 -3.85
N TYR A 70 12.64 1.16 -4.03
CA TYR A 70 12.43 -0.27 -4.27
C TYR A 70 13.20 -0.74 -5.51
N ARG A 71 13.04 -0.03 -6.62
CA ARG A 71 13.66 -0.38 -7.91
C ARG A 71 15.18 -0.35 -7.84
N GLN A 72 15.77 0.60 -7.10
CA GLN A 72 17.22 0.63 -6.85
C GLN A 72 17.68 -0.60 -6.08
N LEU A 73 17.00 -0.97 -4.99
CA LEU A 73 17.37 -2.13 -4.19
C LEU A 73 17.14 -3.45 -4.94
N ALA A 74 16.10 -3.54 -5.78
CA ALA A 74 15.77 -4.72 -6.56
C ALA A 74 16.90 -5.16 -7.51
N GLN A 75 17.76 -4.25 -7.97
CA GLN A 75 18.89 -4.56 -8.85
C GLN A 75 19.87 -5.57 -8.23
N GLY A 76 20.08 -5.48 -6.92
CA GLY A 76 20.99 -6.37 -6.17
C GLY A 76 20.31 -7.59 -5.53
N ARG A 77 19.00 -7.76 -5.71
CA ARG A 77 18.24 -8.83 -5.06
C ARG A 77 18.20 -10.12 -5.90
N PRO A 78 18.15 -11.29 -5.24
CA PRO A 78 17.81 -12.55 -5.89
C PRO A 78 16.46 -12.48 -6.60
N LEU A 79 16.33 -13.14 -7.75
CA LEU A 79 15.07 -13.15 -8.53
C LEU A 79 13.86 -13.62 -7.71
N ASN A 80 14.08 -14.58 -6.81
CA ASN A 80 13.04 -15.16 -5.95
C ASN A 80 12.42 -14.14 -4.98
N ASP A 81 13.11 -13.03 -4.72
CA ASP A 81 12.61 -11.95 -3.85
C ASP A 81 11.80 -10.92 -4.64
N LEU A 82 11.91 -10.90 -5.97
CA LEU A 82 11.37 -9.82 -6.81
C LEU A 82 9.92 -10.05 -7.25
N ALA A 83 9.44 -11.28 -7.23
CA ALA A 83 8.06 -11.60 -7.60
C ALA A 83 7.64 -12.96 -7.02
N PRO A 84 6.32 -13.25 -6.95
CA PRO A 84 5.83 -14.56 -6.57
C PRO A 84 6.38 -15.69 -7.46
N PRO A 85 6.58 -16.91 -6.93
CA PRO A 85 7.10 -18.05 -7.69
C PRO A 85 6.32 -18.35 -8.98
N GLU A 86 5.01 -18.09 -8.97
CA GLU A 86 4.11 -18.30 -10.11
C GLU A 86 4.48 -17.37 -11.27
N ILE A 87 4.71 -16.09 -10.98
CA ILE A 87 5.12 -15.08 -11.97
C ILE A 87 6.51 -15.40 -12.53
N LEU A 88 7.44 -15.80 -11.66
CA LEU A 88 8.79 -16.19 -12.07
C LEU A 88 8.77 -17.41 -12.99
N THR A 89 7.96 -18.42 -12.64
CA THR A 89 7.82 -19.65 -13.44
C THR A 89 7.17 -19.34 -14.78
N GLN A 90 6.14 -18.50 -14.79
CA GLN A 90 5.51 -18.02 -16.02
C GLN A 90 6.54 -17.34 -16.93
N TYR A 91 7.27 -16.35 -16.43
CA TYR A 91 8.26 -15.62 -17.24
C TYR A 91 9.39 -16.52 -17.73
N ARG A 92 9.85 -17.48 -16.92
CA ARG A 92 10.83 -18.50 -17.38
C ARG A 92 10.29 -19.27 -18.57
N SER A 93 9.07 -19.80 -18.47
CA SER A 93 8.46 -20.57 -19.57
C SER A 93 8.26 -19.76 -20.84
N GLU A 94 7.88 -18.48 -20.72
CA GLU A 94 7.68 -17.58 -21.86
C GLU A 94 9.00 -17.24 -22.56
N ILE A 95 10.08 -17.04 -21.80
CA ILE A 95 11.43 -16.79 -22.34
C ILE A 95 11.96 -18.05 -23.04
N GLU A 96 11.83 -19.21 -22.40
CA GLU A 96 12.24 -20.50 -22.99
C GLU A 96 11.48 -20.81 -24.28
N ALA A 97 10.18 -20.52 -24.34
CA ALA A 97 9.37 -20.70 -25.54
C ALA A 97 9.67 -19.69 -26.66
N ALA A 98 10.19 -18.51 -26.32
CA ALA A 98 10.57 -17.47 -27.27
C ALA A 98 12.00 -17.67 -27.85
N GLY A 99 12.82 -18.51 -27.22
CA GLY A 99 14.18 -18.82 -27.68
C GLY A 99 14.23 -20.04 -28.63
N ASP A 100 14.76 -19.86 -29.84
CA ASP A 100 15.26 -20.98 -30.65
C ASP A 100 16.50 -21.59 -29.96
N GLN A 101 16.57 -22.92 -29.88
CA GLN A 101 17.53 -23.73 -29.09
C GLN A 101 19.05 -23.51 -29.33
N PRO A 102 19.94 -23.98 -28.42
CA PRO A 102 20.97 -23.15 -27.78
C PRO A 102 22.41 -23.32 -28.31
N ALA A 103 23.22 -22.27 -28.14
CA ALA A 103 24.68 -22.38 -28.13
C ALA A 103 25.18 -22.91 -26.75
N PRO A 104 26.18 -23.80 -26.69
CA PRO A 104 26.56 -24.46 -25.43
C PRO A 104 27.45 -23.58 -24.53
N GLY A 105 27.09 -23.53 -23.23
CA GLY A 105 27.96 -23.15 -22.10
C GLY A 105 27.73 -21.74 -21.54
N ALA A 106 27.42 -21.65 -20.23
CA ALA A 106 27.40 -20.50 -19.27
C ALA A 106 26.71 -19.18 -19.68
N LYS A 107 26.55 -18.92 -20.98
CA LYS A 107 25.81 -17.81 -21.56
C LYS A 107 24.30 -18.00 -21.39
N SER A 108 23.80 -19.23 -21.34
CA SER A 108 22.36 -19.52 -21.15
C SER A 108 21.79 -18.98 -19.83
N ASP A 109 22.50 -19.18 -18.73
CA ASP A 109 21.96 -18.85 -17.40
C ASP A 109 22.04 -17.35 -17.13
N ALA A 110 23.13 -16.71 -17.58
CA ALA A 110 23.30 -15.26 -17.48
C ALA A 110 22.35 -14.49 -18.42
N GLU A 111 22.12 -14.98 -19.64
CA GLU A 111 21.13 -14.42 -20.58
C GLU A 111 19.71 -14.60 -20.04
N MET A 112 19.39 -15.79 -19.51
CA MET A 112 18.09 -16.05 -18.88
C MET A 112 17.85 -15.15 -17.66
N GLU A 113 18.83 -15.01 -16.76
CA GLU A 113 18.69 -14.09 -15.62
C GLU A 113 18.50 -12.65 -16.11
N ARG A 114 19.25 -12.20 -17.13
CA ARG A 114 19.10 -10.86 -17.69
C ARG A 114 17.70 -10.63 -18.25
N ASP A 115 17.18 -11.57 -19.01
CA ASP A 115 15.87 -11.46 -19.64
C ASP A 115 14.75 -11.56 -18.60
N LEU A 116 14.91 -12.39 -17.55
CA LEU A 116 14.01 -12.41 -16.39
C LEU A 116 13.99 -11.07 -15.65
N ARG A 117 15.17 -10.46 -15.42
CA ARG A 117 15.25 -9.12 -14.80
C ARG A 117 14.54 -8.05 -15.63
N LEU A 118 14.59 -8.14 -16.96
CA LEU A 118 13.86 -7.23 -17.85
C LEU A 118 12.33 -7.42 -17.75
N ARG A 119 11.85 -8.68 -17.72
CA ARG A 119 10.42 -8.98 -17.49
C ARG A 119 9.96 -8.49 -16.13
N LEU A 120 10.77 -8.68 -15.09
CA LEU A 120 10.48 -8.21 -13.74
C LEU A 120 10.51 -6.68 -13.65
N ASP A 121 11.40 -5.98 -14.34
CA ASP A 121 11.37 -4.51 -14.38
C ASP A 121 10.04 -4.02 -15.00
N THR A 122 9.61 -4.66 -16.09
CA THR A 122 8.31 -4.37 -16.73
C THR A 122 7.14 -4.63 -15.77
N TYR A 123 7.14 -5.78 -15.08
CA TYR A 123 6.16 -6.11 -14.04
C TYR A 123 6.06 -5.03 -12.95
N HIS A 124 7.19 -4.55 -12.45
CA HIS A 124 7.20 -3.50 -11.43
C HIS A 124 6.78 -2.14 -11.98
N LEU A 125 7.09 -1.81 -13.24
CA LEU A 125 6.58 -0.61 -13.89
C LEU A 125 5.06 -0.64 -14.05
N GLU A 126 4.46 -1.80 -14.29
CA GLU A 126 3.00 -1.96 -14.29
C GLU A 126 2.41 -1.73 -12.88
N VAL A 127 3.07 -2.23 -11.83
CA VAL A 127 2.69 -1.93 -10.44
C VAL A 127 2.73 -0.43 -10.18
N PHE A 128 3.82 0.24 -10.56
CA PHE A 128 3.95 1.69 -10.43
C PHE A 128 2.85 2.45 -11.18
N SER A 129 2.56 2.05 -12.42
CA SER A 129 1.51 2.67 -13.23
C SER A 129 0.14 2.52 -12.59
N LYS A 130 -0.19 1.33 -12.07
CA LYS A 130 -1.45 1.09 -11.33
C LYS A 130 -1.52 1.98 -10.09
N THR A 131 -0.48 2.00 -9.26
CA THR A 131 -0.43 2.83 -8.05
C THR A 131 -0.53 4.32 -8.38
N GLN A 132 0.11 4.78 -9.45
CA GLN A 132 0.01 6.16 -9.94
C GLN A 132 -1.43 6.50 -10.35
N THR A 133 -2.08 5.64 -11.13
CA THR A 133 -3.47 5.83 -11.55
C THR A 133 -4.39 5.92 -10.33
N GLU A 134 -4.28 4.99 -9.39
CA GLU A 134 -5.10 4.95 -8.17
C GLU A 134 -4.83 6.14 -7.24
N THR A 135 -3.59 6.62 -7.17
CA THR A 135 -3.22 7.84 -6.44
C THR A 135 -3.85 9.07 -7.09
N THR A 136 -3.82 9.16 -8.43
CA THR A 136 -4.37 10.29 -9.18
C THR A 136 -5.88 10.37 -9.06
N LYS A 137 -6.60 9.24 -9.08
CA LYS A 137 -8.05 9.20 -8.81
C LYS A 137 -8.37 9.84 -7.45
N ARG A 138 -7.63 9.45 -6.40
CA ARG A 138 -7.85 9.91 -5.01
C ARG A 138 -7.41 11.34 -4.75
N TRP A 139 -6.39 11.80 -5.47
CA TRP A 139 -5.92 13.19 -5.41
C TRP A 139 -7.02 14.21 -5.69
N THR A 140 -7.99 13.87 -6.54
CA THR A 140 -9.14 14.75 -6.84
C THR A 140 -9.95 15.11 -5.59
N TYR A 141 -10.02 14.22 -4.59
CA TYR A 141 -10.70 14.46 -3.33
C TYR A 141 -9.74 14.93 -2.23
N GLU A 142 -8.56 14.32 -2.13
CA GLU A 142 -7.59 14.62 -1.09
C GLU A 142 -7.06 16.06 -1.19
N SER A 143 -6.94 16.60 -2.41
CA SER A 143 -6.51 17.98 -2.64
C SER A 143 -7.54 19.03 -2.18
N GLU A 144 -8.81 18.65 -2.08
CA GLU A 144 -9.89 19.50 -1.58
C GLU A 144 -10.02 19.49 -0.05
N ILE A 145 -9.45 18.50 0.66
CA ILE A 145 -9.54 18.39 2.12
C ILE A 145 -8.68 19.48 2.78
N LYS A 146 -9.31 20.43 3.45
CA LYS A 146 -8.63 21.56 4.12
C LYS A 146 -8.26 21.25 5.57
N ARG A 147 -9.05 20.40 6.23
CA ARG A 147 -8.94 20.14 7.67
C ARG A 147 -9.04 18.63 7.93
N PRO A 148 -7.92 17.89 7.96
CA PRO A 148 -7.91 16.43 8.14
C PRO A 148 -7.96 16.00 9.62
N TYR A 149 -8.52 16.84 10.50
CA TYR A 149 -8.58 16.61 11.94
C TYR A 149 -9.88 17.15 12.51
N PHE A 150 -10.28 16.63 13.67
CA PHE A 150 -11.46 17.09 14.37
C PHE A 150 -11.31 18.55 14.82
N HIS A 151 -12.36 19.34 14.62
CA HIS A 151 -12.48 20.69 15.18
C HIS A 151 -13.96 21.02 15.40
N VAL A 152 -14.26 21.83 16.43
CA VAL A 152 -15.63 22.18 16.84
C VAL A 152 -16.36 23.08 15.84
N THR A 153 -15.62 23.91 15.10
CA THR A 153 -16.19 24.74 14.01
C THR A 153 -16.69 23.86 12.90
N GLU A 154 -17.89 24.14 12.41
CA GLU A 154 -18.50 23.46 11.29
C GLU A 154 -17.61 23.47 10.03
N LEU A 155 -17.73 22.40 9.25
CA LEU A 155 -17.20 22.30 7.89
C LEU A 155 -18.11 23.08 6.95
N ASP A 156 -17.53 23.73 5.95
CA ASP A 156 -18.29 24.32 4.86
C ASP A 156 -18.97 23.24 4.00
N GLU A 157 -20.06 23.61 3.32
CA GLU A 157 -20.83 22.68 2.46
C GLU A 157 -19.95 22.00 1.40
N GLY A 158 -18.91 22.68 0.92
CA GLY A 158 -17.97 22.13 -0.05
C GLY A 158 -17.15 20.97 0.53
N GLN A 159 -16.66 21.09 1.77
CA GLN A 159 -15.99 19.99 2.47
C GLN A 159 -16.92 18.79 2.70
N LEU A 160 -18.17 19.04 3.14
CA LEU A 160 -19.16 17.97 3.34
C LEU A 160 -19.48 17.26 2.03
N ALA A 161 -19.68 18.01 0.95
CA ALA A 161 -19.91 17.47 -0.39
C ALA A 161 -18.71 16.68 -0.93
N ASN A 162 -17.48 17.13 -0.67
CA ASN A 162 -16.27 16.40 -1.03
C ASN A 162 -16.19 15.05 -0.31
N TRP A 163 -16.39 15.02 1.01
CA TRP A 163 -16.40 13.76 1.77
C TRP A 163 -17.47 12.78 1.27
N LYS A 164 -18.67 13.25 0.94
CA LYS A 164 -19.73 12.41 0.36
C LYS A 164 -19.29 11.77 -0.97
N ARG A 165 -18.78 12.59 -1.90
CA ARG A 165 -18.26 12.10 -3.19
C ARG A 165 -17.08 11.14 -3.03
N TYR A 166 -16.21 11.39 -2.06
CA TYR A 166 -15.06 10.52 -1.84
C TYR A 166 -15.48 9.16 -1.27
N LEU A 167 -16.44 9.15 -0.33
CA LEU A 167 -17.04 7.90 0.16
C LEU A 167 -17.78 7.15 -0.95
N ASP A 168 -18.55 7.84 -1.80
CA ASP A 168 -19.18 7.22 -2.98
C ASP A 168 -18.14 6.52 -3.87
N PHE A 169 -16.99 7.18 -4.07
CA PHE A 169 -15.90 6.64 -4.88
C PHE A 169 -15.26 5.39 -4.26
N GLU A 170 -14.83 5.41 -2.99
CA GLU A 170 -14.20 4.22 -2.38
C GLU A 170 -15.19 3.07 -2.18
N GLU A 171 -16.49 3.35 -1.99
CA GLU A 171 -17.52 2.30 -2.01
C GLU A 171 -17.63 1.64 -3.38
N ALA A 172 -17.60 2.42 -4.47
CA ALA A 172 -17.69 1.92 -5.84
C ALA A 172 -16.43 1.15 -6.28
N GLU A 173 -15.24 1.51 -5.79
CA GLU A 173 -13.99 0.77 -6.04
C GLU A 173 -13.97 -0.61 -5.33
N GLY A 174 -14.81 -0.80 -4.29
CA GLY A 174 -15.12 -2.11 -3.72
C GLY A 174 -14.07 -2.72 -2.78
N SER A 175 -13.03 -1.97 -2.42
CA SER A 175 -12.02 -2.45 -1.47
C SER A 175 -12.47 -2.23 -0.02
N TYR A 176 -12.97 -3.28 0.63
CA TYR A 176 -13.43 -3.24 2.03
C TYR A 176 -12.46 -2.48 2.96
N ALA A 177 -11.18 -2.85 2.94
CA ALA A 177 -10.17 -2.26 3.82
C ALA A 177 -10.00 -0.76 3.56
N ARG A 178 -10.01 -0.32 2.30
CA ARG A 178 -9.89 1.10 1.95
C ARG A 178 -11.16 1.88 2.29
N THR A 179 -12.33 1.30 2.05
CA THR A 179 -13.62 1.92 2.37
C THR A 179 -13.75 2.13 3.87
N VAL A 180 -13.47 1.12 4.69
CA VAL A 180 -13.39 1.23 6.16
C VAL A 180 -12.43 2.34 6.58
N PHE A 181 -11.23 2.33 6.02
CA PHE A 181 -10.21 3.32 6.36
C PHE A 181 -10.64 4.75 6.03
N LEU A 182 -11.28 4.96 4.87
CA LEU A 182 -11.80 6.27 4.50
C LEU A 182 -12.95 6.71 5.42
N TYR A 183 -13.84 5.78 5.79
CA TYR A 183 -14.90 6.06 6.75
C TYR A 183 -14.36 6.51 8.10
N GLU A 184 -13.41 5.78 8.67
CA GLU A 184 -12.81 6.14 9.96
C GLU A 184 -12.13 7.52 9.90
N ARG A 185 -11.41 7.84 8.82
CA ARG A 185 -10.84 9.19 8.58
C ARG A 185 -11.92 10.26 8.46
N CYS A 186 -12.98 9.98 7.71
CA CYS A 186 -14.10 10.90 7.53
C CYS A 186 -14.72 11.22 8.89
N LEU A 187 -14.97 10.20 9.74
CA LEU A 187 -15.59 10.38 11.04
C LEU A 187 -14.72 11.14 12.05
N VAL A 188 -13.39 11.13 11.92
CA VAL A 188 -12.53 12.05 12.69
C VAL A 188 -12.84 13.50 12.34
N THR A 189 -12.95 13.82 11.06
CA THR A 189 -13.17 15.19 10.59
C THR A 189 -14.63 15.64 10.74
N CYS A 190 -15.56 14.71 10.50
CA CYS A 190 -17.00 14.92 10.42
C CYS A 190 -17.73 14.38 11.67
N ALA A 191 -17.07 14.30 12.83
CA ALA A 191 -17.60 13.62 14.01
C ALA A 191 -18.98 14.09 14.48
N HIS A 192 -19.31 15.37 14.28
CA HIS A 192 -20.61 15.96 14.68
C HIS A 192 -21.73 15.81 13.64
N TYR A 193 -21.44 15.24 12.48
CA TYR A 193 -22.39 15.06 11.39
C TYR A 193 -22.88 13.62 11.38
N ASP A 194 -24.02 13.40 12.01
CA ASP A 194 -24.70 12.10 12.14
C ASP A 194 -24.91 11.39 10.79
N GLU A 195 -25.10 12.14 9.70
CA GLU A 195 -25.26 11.58 8.36
C GLU A 195 -24.10 10.64 7.95
N PHE A 196 -22.84 10.93 8.33
CA PHE A 196 -21.70 10.09 7.99
C PHE A 196 -21.62 8.82 8.85
N TRP A 197 -21.97 8.92 10.14
CA TRP A 197 -22.07 7.76 11.04
C TRP A 197 -23.17 6.81 10.56
N LEU A 198 -24.35 7.34 10.23
CA LEU A 198 -25.48 6.57 9.74
C LEU A 198 -25.18 5.93 8.37
N ARG A 199 -24.42 6.61 7.51
CA ARG A 199 -23.96 6.05 6.24
C ARG A 199 -22.98 4.90 6.48
N TYR A 200 -22.01 5.07 7.38
CA TYR A 200 -21.03 4.03 7.69
C TYR A 200 -21.69 2.78 8.28
N ALA A 201 -22.58 2.96 9.24
CA ALA A 201 -23.36 1.87 9.85
C ALA A 201 -24.16 1.08 8.80
N ARG A 202 -24.81 1.77 7.86
CA ARG A 202 -25.56 1.13 6.76
C ARG A 202 -24.67 0.41 5.77
N TRP A 203 -23.53 0.99 5.41
CA TRP A 203 -22.59 0.35 4.50
C TRP A 203 -21.98 -0.90 5.14
N MET A 204 -21.60 -0.83 6.43
CA MET A 204 -21.05 -1.95 7.19
C MET A 204 -22.07 -3.07 7.38
N SER A 205 -23.34 -2.76 7.62
CA SER A 205 -24.39 -3.78 7.80
C SER A 205 -24.76 -4.53 6.51
N ALA A 206 -24.41 -3.97 5.35
CA ALA A 206 -24.54 -4.64 4.07
C ALA A 206 -23.41 -5.64 3.80
N GLN A 207 -22.34 -5.64 4.61
CA GLN A 207 -21.22 -6.58 4.49
C GLN A 207 -21.53 -7.89 5.22
N ALA A 208 -21.00 -9.00 4.72
CA ALA A 208 -21.18 -10.32 5.33
C ALA A 208 -20.41 -10.43 6.66
N GLU A 209 -21.07 -10.96 7.70
CA GLU A 209 -20.46 -11.28 9.01
C GLU A 209 -19.83 -10.05 9.71
N LYS A 210 -20.56 -8.93 9.74
CA LYS A 210 -20.12 -7.65 10.32
C LYS A 210 -21.01 -7.10 11.43
N GLU A 211 -21.80 -7.95 12.10
CA GLU A 211 -22.75 -7.52 13.12
C GLU A 211 -22.09 -6.80 14.31
N GLU A 212 -20.90 -7.25 14.74
CA GLU A 212 -20.17 -6.62 15.84
C GLU A 212 -19.55 -5.27 15.42
N GLU A 213 -18.98 -5.18 14.22
CA GLU A 213 -18.47 -3.93 13.67
C GLU A 213 -19.59 -2.89 13.51
N VAL A 214 -20.78 -3.30 13.07
CA VAL A 214 -21.97 -2.44 13.00
C VAL A 214 -22.33 -1.88 14.38
N ARG A 215 -22.34 -2.72 15.42
CA ARG A 215 -22.62 -2.29 16.81
C ARG A 215 -21.58 -1.35 17.39
N ASN A 216 -20.33 -1.45 16.94
CA ASN A 216 -19.28 -0.54 17.41
C ASN A 216 -19.40 0.86 16.80
N ILE A 217 -20.15 1.03 15.71
CA ILE A 217 -20.31 2.32 15.01
C ILE A 217 -21.38 3.20 15.67
N TYR A 218 -22.47 2.63 16.20
CA TYR A 218 -23.60 3.39 16.77
C TYR A 218 -24.29 2.68 17.94
#